data_AF-A0A372GR67-F1
#
_entry.id   AF-A0A372GR67-F1
#
_cell.length_a   1.000
_cell.length_b   1.000
_cell.length_c   1.000
_cell.angle_alpha   90.00
_cell.angle_beta   90.00
_cell.angle_gamma   90.00
#
_symmetry.space_group_name_H-M   'P 1'
#
loop_
_entity.id
_entity.type
_entity.pdbx_description
1 polymer ?
#
loop_
_entity_poly.entity_id
_entity_poly.type
_entity_poly.pdbx_seq_one_letter_code
_entity_poly.pdbx_strand_id
1 'polypeptide(L)'
;MKIRNVFLSLMIIGLFWSCSNDDGEIQEPLGDYANGILVSNEGPFSNGTGTVSFISGDLSVVNNGIYKLTNGEDLGTVVQSIGFTEDEAFIVANVSNRINVVNRYTFEKIESITEGLNNPRYFVEANGKGYVTNWGDTADETDDFVAVINLQNYTVEGTISVVMGPEAILAKGDMVYVAHQGAWGQNNKVSVINTTSNEVEKTLTIGDVPNSMQLDASGNLWVLASGKPAYTGDETAGVLSKINTVTNEVDTNIQFETTQHPGSLNFDRGALYYILGDKVLQQSLSSTTLSMETVLEGFGFYTMVVNNGRLYGTDAGDYASKGTLTIYDLNTKLAIDALTVGIVPGGVYFN
;
A
#
# COMPACT_ATOMS: atom_id res chain seq x y z
N MET A 1 -19.55 -60.27 72.50
CA MET A 1 -18.77 -60.95 71.46
C MET A 1 -18.43 -59.93 70.37
N LYS A 2 -17.16 -59.53 70.31
CA LYS A 2 -16.42 -58.75 69.29
C LYS A 2 -17.13 -57.60 68.56
N ILE A 3 -16.95 -56.39 69.09
CA ILE A 3 -17.03 -55.10 68.37
C ILE A 3 -15.82 -54.99 67.44
N ARG A 4 -16.05 -54.74 66.15
CA ARG A 4 -15.00 -54.60 65.12
C ARG A 4 -14.67 -53.12 64.96
N ASN A 5 -13.48 -52.72 65.43
CA ASN A 5 -12.94 -51.38 65.21
C ASN A 5 -12.60 -51.21 63.72
N VAL A 6 -13.22 -50.24 63.05
CA VAL A 6 -12.80 -49.75 61.74
C VAL A 6 -12.09 -48.42 61.98
N PHE A 7 -10.77 -48.42 61.83
CA PHE A 7 -9.97 -47.21 61.77
C PHE A 7 -10.18 -46.56 60.39
N LEU A 8 -10.85 -45.41 60.37
CA LEU A 8 -10.98 -44.57 59.18
C LEU A 8 -9.76 -43.63 59.14
N SER A 9 -8.82 -43.90 58.24
CA SER A 9 -7.67 -43.02 57.99
C SER A 9 -8.14 -41.79 57.20
N LEU A 10 -8.24 -40.63 57.85
CA LEU A 10 -8.43 -39.34 57.18
C LEU A 10 -7.14 -39.00 56.39
N MET A 11 -7.21 -39.06 55.07
CA MET A 11 -6.20 -38.51 54.18
C MET A 11 -6.56 -37.04 53.92
N ILE A 12 -5.89 -36.14 54.63
CA ILE A 12 -5.94 -34.70 54.38
C ILE A 12 -5.12 -34.44 53.12
N ILE A 13 -5.80 -34.27 51.99
CA ILE A 13 -5.19 -33.77 50.75
C ILE A 13 -5.17 -32.24 50.88
N GLY A 14 -3.98 -31.70 51.16
CA GLY A 14 -3.74 -30.27 51.13
C GLY A 14 -3.93 -29.74 49.71
N LEU A 15 -4.91 -28.85 49.54
CA LEU A 15 -5.02 -27.99 48.37
C LEU A 15 -3.89 -26.96 48.46
N PHE A 16 -2.81 -27.17 47.71
CA PHE A 16 -1.87 -26.11 47.42
C PHE A 16 -2.50 -25.19 46.37
N TRP A 17 -3.02 -24.06 46.83
CA TRP A 17 -3.16 -22.85 46.03
C TRP A 17 -1.76 -22.46 45.53
N SER A 18 -1.51 -22.69 44.25
CA SER A 18 -0.47 -22.01 43.50
C SER A 18 -1.13 -20.89 42.72
N CYS A 19 -1.28 -19.73 43.36
CA CYS A 19 -1.39 -18.47 42.64
C CYS A 19 0.00 -18.17 42.08
N SER A 20 0.27 -18.57 40.85
CA SER A 20 1.26 -17.84 40.05
C SER A 20 0.54 -16.58 39.58
N ASN A 21 0.90 -15.43 40.15
CA ASN A 21 0.73 -14.15 39.48
C ASN A 21 1.62 -14.22 38.24
N ASP A 22 1.04 -14.70 37.15
CA ASP A 22 1.59 -14.52 35.82
C ASP A 22 0.64 -13.52 35.15
N ASP A 23 0.84 -12.25 35.47
CA ASP A 23 0.21 -11.12 34.77
C ASP A 23 0.89 -10.97 33.40
N GLY A 24 0.99 -12.07 32.66
CA GLY A 24 1.15 -12.02 31.22
C GLY A 24 -0.18 -11.52 30.70
N GLU A 25 -0.22 -10.28 30.20
CA GLU A 25 -1.37 -9.79 29.46
C GLU A 25 -1.73 -10.85 28.42
N ILE A 26 -2.87 -11.52 28.61
CA ILE A 26 -3.45 -12.36 27.57
C ILE A 26 -3.86 -11.36 26.50
N GLN A 27 -2.99 -11.15 25.52
CA GLN A 27 -3.30 -10.33 24.38
C GLN A 27 -4.39 -11.08 23.62
N GLU A 28 -5.62 -10.59 23.71
CA GLU A 28 -6.75 -11.12 22.95
C GLU A 28 -6.36 -11.19 21.47
N PRO A 29 -6.78 -12.23 20.73
CA PRO A 29 -6.45 -12.35 19.32
C PRO A 29 -6.88 -11.09 18.57
N LEU A 30 -5.94 -10.41 17.92
CA LEU A 30 -6.20 -9.16 17.18
C LEU A 30 -7.25 -9.35 16.07
N GLY A 31 -7.33 -10.56 15.51
CA GLY A 31 -8.32 -10.96 14.50
C GLY A 31 -7.76 -11.99 13.52
N ASP A 32 -8.62 -12.61 12.72
CA ASP A 32 -8.25 -13.68 11.76
C ASP A 32 -7.28 -13.20 10.66
N TYR A 33 -7.19 -11.89 10.45
CA TYR A 33 -6.33 -11.27 9.43
C TYR A 33 -5.11 -10.56 10.01
N ALA A 34 -4.78 -10.80 11.30
CA ALA A 34 -3.74 -10.05 12.01
C ALA A 34 -2.31 -10.26 11.51
N ASN A 35 -1.99 -11.43 10.96
CA ASN A 35 -0.62 -11.76 10.54
C ASN A 35 -0.62 -12.25 9.09
N GLY A 36 -0.37 -11.35 8.15
CA GLY A 36 -0.42 -11.74 6.75
C GLY A 36 -0.30 -10.62 5.75
N ILE A 37 -0.66 -10.95 4.51
CA ILE A 37 -0.57 -10.09 3.34
C ILE A 37 -1.98 -9.77 2.91
N LEU A 38 -2.25 -8.49 2.65
CA LEU A 38 -3.46 -8.03 2.00
C LEU A 38 -3.14 -7.67 0.56
N VAL A 39 -3.99 -8.08 -0.37
CA VAL A 39 -3.87 -7.73 -1.79
C VAL A 39 -5.14 -7.01 -2.21
N SER A 40 -5.01 -5.75 -2.65
CA SER A 40 -6.12 -5.04 -3.30
C SER A 40 -6.28 -5.56 -4.73
N ASN A 41 -7.52 -5.80 -5.14
CA ASN A 41 -7.85 -6.30 -6.45
C ASN A 41 -8.87 -5.32 -7.04
N GLU A 42 -8.50 -4.62 -8.10
CA GLU A 42 -9.34 -3.58 -8.71
C GLU A 42 -10.70 -4.15 -9.10
N GLY A 43 -10.72 -5.40 -9.58
CA GLY A 43 -11.91 -6.02 -10.14
C GLY A 43 -12.25 -5.47 -11.52
N PRO A 44 -13.38 -5.92 -12.10
CA PRO A 44 -13.79 -5.50 -13.43
C PRO A 44 -14.29 -4.05 -13.42
N PHE A 45 -13.81 -3.22 -14.36
CA PHE A 45 -14.09 -1.78 -14.43
C PHE A 45 -15.58 -1.43 -14.56
N SER A 46 -16.36 -2.13 -15.39
CA SER A 46 -17.70 -1.66 -15.79
C SER A 46 -18.89 -2.28 -15.05
N ASN A 47 -18.76 -3.48 -14.46
CA ASN A 47 -19.91 -4.23 -13.92
C ASN A 47 -19.54 -5.18 -12.75
N GLY A 48 -18.64 -4.76 -11.87
CA GLY A 48 -18.39 -5.53 -10.65
C GLY A 48 -17.71 -4.74 -9.56
N THR A 49 -17.28 -5.46 -8.54
CA THR A 49 -16.64 -4.90 -7.36
C THR A 49 -15.20 -5.38 -7.28
N GLY A 50 -14.31 -4.50 -6.84
CA GLY A 50 -13.00 -4.91 -6.39
C GLY A 50 -13.09 -5.70 -5.09
N THR A 51 -12.00 -6.37 -4.75
CA THR A 51 -11.93 -7.23 -3.57
C THR A 51 -10.62 -7.03 -2.84
N VAL A 52 -10.58 -7.38 -1.55
CA VAL A 52 -9.33 -7.58 -0.83
C VAL A 52 -9.14 -9.07 -0.61
N SER A 53 -7.93 -9.55 -0.88
CA SER A 53 -7.54 -10.94 -0.59
C SER A 53 -6.58 -10.94 0.59
N PHE A 54 -6.75 -11.90 1.51
CA PHE A 54 -5.83 -12.16 2.61
C PHE A 54 -5.04 -13.43 2.35
N ILE A 55 -3.75 -13.38 2.67
CA ILE A 55 -2.85 -14.53 2.70
C ILE A 55 -2.21 -14.60 4.09
N SER A 56 -2.29 -15.74 4.77
CA SER A 56 -1.66 -15.92 6.09
C SER A 56 -0.13 -15.78 6.02
N GLY A 57 0.52 -15.37 7.12
CA GLY A 57 1.97 -15.19 7.14
C GLY A 57 2.81 -16.43 6.83
N ASP A 58 2.25 -17.63 7.02
CA ASP A 58 2.85 -18.92 6.62
C ASP A 58 2.47 -19.36 5.19
N LEU A 59 1.71 -18.52 4.48
CA LEU A 59 1.22 -18.70 3.11
C LEU A 59 0.24 -19.87 2.92
N SER A 60 -0.20 -20.53 3.99
CA SER A 60 -1.03 -21.74 3.90
C SER A 60 -2.52 -21.47 3.66
N VAL A 61 -2.99 -20.25 3.98
CA VAL A 61 -4.39 -19.84 3.83
C VAL A 61 -4.48 -18.66 2.88
N VAL A 62 -5.38 -18.76 1.90
CA VAL A 62 -5.72 -17.67 0.98
C VAL A 62 -7.24 -17.47 0.97
N ASN A 63 -7.69 -16.33 1.49
CA ASN A 63 -9.09 -15.94 1.51
C ASN A 63 -9.31 -14.75 0.59
N ASN A 64 -10.02 -14.96 -0.51
CA ASN A 64 -10.36 -13.91 -1.46
C ASN A 64 -11.67 -13.22 -1.06
N GLY A 65 -11.76 -11.89 -1.20
CA GLY A 65 -12.98 -11.13 -0.95
C GLY A 65 -13.36 -11.03 0.53
N ILE A 66 -12.35 -10.90 1.41
CA ILE A 66 -12.54 -10.91 2.87
C ILE A 66 -13.56 -9.88 3.36
N TYR A 67 -13.63 -8.69 2.74
CA TYR A 67 -14.61 -7.68 3.11
C TYR A 67 -16.05 -8.15 2.96
N LYS A 68 -16.38 -8.76 1.81
CA LYS A 68 -17.72 -9.26 1.54
C LYS A 68 -18.07 -10.44 2.43
N LEU A 69 -17.08 -11.30 2.70
CA LEU A 69 -17.24 -12.45 3.60
C LEU A 69 -17.56 -12.00 5.04
N THR A 70 -16.85 -10.98 5.53
CA THR A 70 -17.05 -10.45 6.89
C THR A 70 -18.30 -9.59 7.02
N ASN A 71 -18.58 -8.71 6.04
CA ASN A 71 -19.57 -7.64 6.19
C ASN A 71 -20.86 -7.85 5.37
N GLY A 72 -20.89 -8.83 4.46
CA GLY A 72 -22.06 -9.10 3.62
C GLY A 72 -22.36 -8.06 2.54
N GLU A 73 -21.46 -7.09 2.31
CA GLU A 73 -21.60 -6.03 1.31
C GLU A 73 -20.33 -5.89 0.42
N ASP A 74 -20.48 -5.18 -0.70
CA ASP A 74 -19.42 -4.98 -1.68
C ASP A 74 -18.61 -3.70 -1.40
N LEU A 75 -17.31 -3.72 -1.70
CA LEU A 75 -16.40 -2.59 -1.48
C LEU A 75 -16.67 -1.41 -2.43
N GLY A 76 -17.24 -1.70 -3.59
CA GLY A 76 -17.31 -0.78 -4.72
C GLY A 76 -16.41 -1.21 -5.87
N THR A 77 -16.43 -0.41 -6.94
CA THR A 77 -15.80 -0.69 -8.23
C THR A 77 -14.42 -0.04 -8.30
N VAL A 78 -13.42 -0.79 -8.78
CA VAL A 78 -12.00 -0.40 -8.80
C VAL A 78 -11.47 -0.12 -7.40
N VAL A 79 -11.19 -1.18 -6.63
CA VAL A 79 -10.42 -1.05 -5.38
C VAL A 79 -8.97 -0.71 -5.72
N GLN A 80 -8.67 0.58 -5.69
CA GLN A 80 -7.43 1.17 -6.17
C GLN A 80 -6.28 0.90 -5.20
N SER A 81 -6.52 1.11 -3.91
CA SER A 81 -5.46 1.01 -2.89
C SER A 81 -6.01 0.73 -1.50
N ILE A 82 -5.11 0.40 -0.58
CA ILE A 82 -5.37 0.34 0.86
C ILE A 82 -4.34 1.26 1.55
N GLY A 83 -4.82 2.17 2.38
CA GLY A 83 -4.00 2.91 3.34
C GLY A 83 -4.30 2.46 4.77
N PHE A 84 -3.44 2.81 5.71
CA PHE A 84 -3.57 2.35 7.10
C PHE A 84 -3.39 3.49 8.10
N THR A 85 -4.07 3.35 9.22
CA THR A 85 -3.66 3.92 10.52
C THR A 85 -3.09 2.78 11.38
N GLU A 86 -2.97 2.98 12.69
CA GLU A 86 -2.54 1.93 13.62
C GLU A 86 -3.45 0.68 13.54
N ASP A 87 -4.76 0.87 13.69
CA ASP A 87 -5.73 -0.23 13.82
C ASP A 87 -6.70 -0.36 12.64
N GLU A 88 -6.68 0.59 11.70
CA GLU A 88 -7.68 0.68 10.65
C GLU A 88 -7.07 0.55 9.26
N ALA A 89 -7.85 -0.01 8.34
CA ALA A 89 -7.55 -0.02 6.92
C ALA A 89 -8.57 0.81 6.16
N PHE A 90 -8.07 1.73 5.33
CA PHE A 90 -8.83 2.62 4.45
C PHE A 90 -8.77 2.07 3.02
N ILE A 91 -9.84 1.40 2.60
CA ILE A 91 -9.91 0.70 1.32
C ILE A 91 -10.54 1.64 0.29
N VAL A 92 -9.73 2.15 -0.62
CA VAL A 92 -10.12 3.19 -1.58
C VAL A 92 -10.71 2.55 -2.83
N ALA A 93 -11.99 2.81 -3.10
CA ALA A 93 -12.69 2.39 -4.31
C ALA A 93 -12.90 3.61 -5.23
N ASN A 94 -12.11 3.66 -6.31
CA ASN A 94 -11.99 4.81 -7.20
C ASN A 94 -13.31 5.15 -7.90
N VAL A 95 -13.81 4.27 -8.76
CA VAL A 95 -15.01 4.54 -9.58
C VAL A 95 -16.27 4.71 -8.73
N SER A 96 -16.28 4.14 -7.51
CA SER A 96 -17.38 4.29 -6.56
C SER A 96 -17.32 5.54 -5.69
N ASN A 97 -16.30 6.40 -5.84
CA ASN A 97 -16.09 7.60 -5.01
C ASN A 97 -16.25 7.29 -3.51
N ARG A 98 -15.64 6.19 -3.06
CA ARG A 98 -15.85 5.64 -1.72
C ARG A 98 -14.55 5.18 -1.09
N ILE A 99 -14.47 5.36 0.22
CA ILE A 99 -13.49 4.68 1.07
C ILE A 99 -14.23 3.88 2.12
N ASN A 100 -13.98 2.58 2.21
CA ASN A 100 -14.49 1.77 3.33
C ASN A 100 -13.41 1.69 4.41
N VAL A 101 -13.78 1.99 5.64
CA VAL A 101 -12.93 1.91 6.82
C VAL A 101 -13.28 0.65 7.58
N VAL A 102 -12.27 -0.17 7.86
CA VAL A 102 -12.42 -1.42 8.60
C VAL A 102 -11.39 -1.51 9.72
N ASN A 103 -11.66 -2.30 10.74
CA ASN A 103 -10.58 -2.79 11.61
C ASN A 103 -9.66 -3.66 10.74
N ARG A 104 -8.35 -3.36 10.71
CA ARG A 104 -7.44 -4.01 9.77
C ARG A 104 -7.19 -5.50 10.07
N TYR A 105 -7.49 -5.96 11.28
CA TYR A 105 -7.22 -7.32 11.74
C TYR A 105 -8.46 -8.24 11.71
N THR A 106 -9.66 -7.70 11.93
CA THR A 106 -10.94 -8.44 11.81
C THR A 106 -11.62 -8.22 10.45
N PHE A 107 -11.26 -7.15 9.75
CA PHE A 107 -11.92 -6.64 8.54
C PHE A 107 -13.41 -6.30 8.72
N GLU A 108 -13.86 -6.16 9.97
CA GLU A 108 -15.19 -5.66 10.29
C GLU A 108 -15.28 -4.17 9.93
N LYS A 109 -16.38 -3.81 9.26
CA LYS A 109 -16.67 -2.45 8.84
C LYS A 109 -16.83 -1.54 10.05
N ILE A 110 -16.15 -0.40 9.99
CA ILE A 110 -16.30 0.71 10.91
C ILE A 110 -17.19 1.78 10.26
N GLU A 111 -16.85 2.26 9.07
CA GLU A 111 -17.58 3.32 8.36
C GLU A 111 -17.34 3.27 6.84
N SER A 112 -18.14 4.00 6.06
CA SER A 112 -17.91 4.32 4.65
C SER A 112 -17.91 5.84 4.41
N ILE A 113 -16.84 6.36 3.84
CA ILE A 113 -16.73 7.76 3.41
C ILE A 113 -17.20 7.84 1.95
N THR A 114 -18.28 8.57 1.69
CA THR A 114 -18.88 8.70 0.34
C THR A 114 -19.14 10.13 -0.11
N GLU A 115 -18.85 11.11 0.74
CA GLU A 115 -19.00 12.54 0.44
C GLU A 115 -17.63 13.22 0.38
N GLY A 116 -17.49 14.22 -0.50
CA GLY A 116 -16.23 14.97 -0.65
C GLY A 116 -15.11 14.21 -1.38
N LEU A 117 -15.45 13.12 -2.08
CA LEU A 117 -14.52 12.32 -2.89
C LEU A 117 -14.92 12.37 -4.36
N ASN A 118 -13.93 12.42 -5.25
CA ASN A 118 -14.12 12.34 -6.69
C ASN A 118 -12.91 11.67 -7.34
N ASN A 119 -13.09 10.44 -7.82
CA ASN A 119 -12.04 9.54 -8.30
C ASN A 119 -10.88 9.41 -7.29
N PRO A 120 -11.12 8.97 -6.03
CA PRO A 120 -10.07 8.83 -5.03
C PRO A 120 -9.05 7.75 -5.44
N ARG A 121 -7.79 7.95 -5.05
CA ARG A 121 -6.65 7.12 -5.49
C ARG A 121 -5.92 6.45 -4.34
N TYR A 122 -5.20 7.22 -3.51
CA TYR A 122 -4.39 6.71 -2.40
C TYR A 122 -4.62 7.48 -1.11
N PHE A 123 -4.53 6.78 0.02
CA PHE A 123 -4.65 7.33 1.38
C PHE A 123 -3.30 7.31 2.10
N VAL A 124 -3.01 8.35 2.88
CA VAL A 124 -1.96 8.32 3.92
C VAL A 124 -2.44 9.03 5.19
N GLU A 125 -2.03 8.53 6.36
CA GLU A 125 -2.16 9.25 7.62
C GLU A 125 -0.98 10.21 7.82
N ALA A 126 -1.27 11.45 8.22
CA ALA A 126 -0.27 12.38 8.72
C ALA A 126 -0.90 13.36 9.72
N ASN A 127 -0.16 13.72 10.78
CA ASN A 127 -0.59 14.72 11.76
C ASN A 127 -2.02 14.49 12.32
N GLY A 128 -2.40 13.23 12.55
CA GLY A 128 -3.71 12.84 13.07
C GLY A 128 -4.89 12.99 12.08
N LYS A 129 -4.59 13.16 10.79
CA LYS A 129 -5.59 13.28 9.71
C LYS A 129 -5.28 12.30 8.59
N GLY A 130 -6.30 11.92 7.84
CA GLY A 130 -6.14 11.20 6.58
C GLY A 130 -6.01 12.18 5.41
N TYR A 131 -5.18 11.84 4.43
CA TYR A 131 -5.02 12.59 3.18
C TYR A 131 -5.27 11.65 2.01
N VAL A 132 -6.17 12.04 1.10
CA VAL A 132 -6.54 11.21 -0.05
C VAL A 132 -6.41 11.94 -1.36
N THR A 133 -5.61 11.43 -2.27
CA THR A 133 -5.49 11.97 -3.63
C THR A 133 -6.76 11.69 -4.44
N ASN A 134 -7.26 12.70 -5.14
CA ASN A 134 -8.49 12.64 -5.93
C ASN A 134 -8.25 13.32 -7.28
N TRP A 135 -8.64 12.64 -8.36
CA TRP A 135 -8.50 13.19 -9.72
C TRP A 135 -9.55 14.26 -10.07
N GLY A 136 -10.58 14.45 -9.24
CA GLY A 136 -11.66 15.35 -9.63
C GLY A 136 -12.42 14.82 -10.86
N ASP A 137 -12.94 15.72 -11.69
CA ASP A 137 -13.52 15.35 -12.98
C ASP A 137 -12.40 15.08 -13.98
N THR A 138 -12.36 13.85 -14.50
CA THR A 138 -11.40 13.44 -15.53
C THR A 138 -11.40 14.28 -16.82
N ALA A 139 -12.40 15.14 -17.02
CA ALA A 139 -12.47 16.09 -18.13
C ALA A 139 -11.98 17.51 -17.78
N ASP A 140 -11.63 17.80 -16.53
CA ASP A 140 -11.14 19.09 -16.05
C ASP A 140 -9.80 18.92 -15.32
N GLU A 141 -8.71 19.39 -15.94
CA GLU A 141 -7.36 19.26 -15.36
C GLU A 141 -7.09 20.24 -14.19
N THR A 142 -8.10 21.00 -13.75
CA THR A 142 -7.96 22.07 -12.76
C THR A 142 -8.71 21.83 -11.45
N ASP A 143 -9.46 20.74 -11.33
CA ASP A 143 -10.26 20.42 -10.14
C ASP A 143 -9.67 19.31 -9.26
N ASP A 144 -8.51 18.76 -9.61
CA ASP A 144 -7.77 17.78 -8.81
C ASP A 144 -7.39 18.30 -7.41
N PHE A 145 -7.48 17.40 -6.42
CA PHE A 145 -7.31 17.77 -5.02
C PHE A 145 -6.82 16.63 -4.14
N VAL A 146 -6.37 16.99 -2.94
CA VAL A 146 -6.20 16.08 -1.82
C VAL A 146 -7.30 16.34 -0.79
N ALA A 147 -8.14 15.35 -0.53
CA ALA A 147 -9.14 15.40 0.54
C ALA A 147 -8.47 15.24 1.90
N VAL A 148 -8.89 16.03 2.88
CA VAL A 148 -8.45 15.93 4.28
C VAL A 148 -9.56 15.27 5.08
N ILE A 149 -9.27 14.11 5.66
CA ILE A 149 -10.20 13.27 6.40
C ILE A 149 -9.97 13.45 7.89
N ASN A 150 -11.06 13.71 8.60
CA ASN A 150 -11.11 13.63 10.04
C ASN A 150 -11.23 12.16 10.46
N LEU A 151 -10.19 11.63 11.11
CA LEU A 151 -10.12 10.21 11.48
C LEU A 151 -11.01 9.84 12.68
N GLN A 152 -11.55 10.82 13.42
CA GLN A 152 -12.43 10.54 14.57
C GLN A 152 -13.88 10.27 14.15
N ASN A 153 -14.31 10.83 13.03
CA ASN A 153 -15.69 10.73 12.55
C ASN A 153 -15.81 10.32 11.08
N TYR A 154 -14.68 10.05 10.41
CA TYR A 154 -14.58 9.59 9.03
C TYR A 154 -15.29 10.52 8.02
N THR A 155 -15.15 11.83 8.20
CA THR A 155 -15.69 12.83 7.26
C THR A 155 -14.58 13.61 6.57
N VAL A 156 -14.83 14.05 5.33
CA VAL A 156 -13.96 15.00 4.64
C VAL A 156 -14.18 16.39 5.25
N GLU A 157 -13.16 16.92 5.93
CA GLU A 157 -13.22 18.22 6.61
C GLU A 157 -12.61 19.37 5.79
N GLY A 158 -12.00 19.06 4.66
CA GLY A 158 -11.45 20.06 3.73
C GLY A 158 -10.78 19.42 2.52
N THR A 159 -10.37 20.27 1.58
CA THR A 159 -9.66 19.85 0.36
C THR A 159 -8.49 20.79 0.09
N ILE A 160 -7.42 20.25 -0.48
CA ILE A 160 -6.22 21.00 -0.87
C ILE A 160 -6.11 20.88 -2.38
N SER A 161 -6.29 21.98 -3.11
CA SER A 161 -6.13 21.99 -4.57
C SER A 161 -4.68 21.68 -4.93
N VAL A 162 -4.50 20.78 -5.90
CA VAL A 162 -3.18 20.40 -6.42
C VAL A 162 -3.23 20.44 -7.96
N VAL A 163 -2.08 20.20 -8.59
CA VAL A 163 -2.04 20.08 -10.05
C VAL A 163 -2.61 18.73 -10.49
N MET A 164 -2.93 18.63 -11.78
CA MET A 164 -3.56 17.46 -12.38
C MET A 164 -2.86 16.13 -12.08
N GLY A 165 -3.69 15.12 -11.79
CA GLY A 165 -3.35 13.72 -11.73
C GLY A 165 -2.61 13.28 -10.47
N PRO A 166 -3.02 13.71 -9.26
CA PRO A 166 -2.42 13.24 -8.03
C PRO A 166 -2.65 11.73 -7.90
N GLU A 167 -1.58 10.99 -7.62
CA GLU A 167 -1.59 9.53 -7.52
C GLU A 167 -0.95 9.09 -6.21
N ALA A 168 0.28 8.55 -6.26
CA ALA A 168 0.98 8.07 -5.10
C ALA A 168 1.19 9.20 -4.09
N ILE A 169 0.96 8.88 -2.83
CA ILE A 169 1.03 9.81 -1.71
C ILE A 169 1.87 9.19 -0.59
N LEU A 170 2.71 10.00 0.04
CA LEU A 170 3.61 9.56 1.11
C LEU A 170 3.78 10.66 2.15
N ALA A 171 3.76 10.29 3.43
CA ALA A 171 3.98 11.23 4.54
C ALA A 171 5.39 11.11 5.14
N LYS A 172 5.96 12.24 5.55
CA LYS A 172 7.19 12.31 6.34
C LYS A 172 7.15 13.51 7.29
N GLY A 173 6.97 13.25 8.58
CA GLY A 173 6.79 14.32 9.56
C GLY A 173 5.51 15.11 9.26
N ASP A 174 5.61 16.44 9.24
CA ASP A 174 4.48 17.35 8.94
C ASP A 174 4.31 17.64 7.44
N MET A 175 4.90 16.79 6.59
CA MET A 175 4.83 16.92 5.14
C MET A 175 4.17 15.71 4.51
N VAL A 176 3.33 15.98 3.51
CA VAL A 176 2.78 15.00 2.59
C VAL A 176 3.30 15.31 1.18
N TYR A 177 3.86 14.30 0.53
CA TYR A 177 4.34 14.35 -0.84
C TYR A 177 3.35 13.65 -1.76
N VAL A 178 3.00 14.28 -2.87
CA VAL A 178 2.04 13.78 -3.84
C VAL A 178 2.68 13.74 -5.22
N ALA A 179 2.81 12.54 -5.78
CA ALA A 179 3.26 12.34 -7.15
C ALA A 179 2.11 12.59 -8.13
N HIS A 180 2.37 13.36 -9.18
CA HIS A 180 1.38 13.70 -10.20
C HIS A 180 1.67 12.96 -11.51
N GLN A 181 1.03 11.82 -11.73
CA GLN A 181 1.18 11.08 -12.99
C GLN A 181 0.49 11.79 -14.15
N GLY A 182 -0.61 12.49 -13.87
CA GLY A 182 -1.39 13.24 -14.86
C GLY A 182 -2.76 12.65 -15.22
N ALA A 183 -3.33 11.74 -14.42
CA ALA A 183 -4.62 11.11 -14.69
C ALA A 183 -4.67 10.45 -16.09
N TRP A 184 -5.55 10.89 -16.99
CA TRP A 184 -5.57 10.43 -18.40
C TRP A 184 -4.51 11.12 -19.28
N GLY A 185 -3.97 12.24 -18.82
CA GLY A 185 -2.87 12.97 -19.42
C GLY A 185 -1.52 12.57 -18.83
N GLN A 186 -0.60 13.53 -18.78
CA GLN A 186 0.77 13.34 -18.31
C GLN A 186 1.19 14.56 -17.51
N ASN A 187 1.84 14.34 -16.37
CA ASN A 187 2.37 15.41 -15.54
C ASN A 187 3.77 15.01 -15.03
N ASN A 188 4.51 15.96 -14.47
CA ASN A 188 5.90 15.79 -14.03
C ASN A 188 6.19 16.44 -12.69
N LYS A 189 5.14 16.54 -11.85
CA LYS A 189 5.21 17.26 -10.58
C LYS A 189 5.19 16.32 -9.38
N VAL A 190 5.79 16.81 -8.31
CA VAL A 190 5.54 16.35 -6.94
C VAL A 190 5.11 17.55 -6.11
N SER A 191 3.90 17.53 -5.55
CA SER A 191 3.49 18.55 -4.58
C SER A 191 3.99 18.18 -3.19
N VAL A 192 4.44 19.19 -2.44
CA VAL A 192 4.79 19.10 -1.02
C VAL A 192 3.73 19.89 -0.26
N ILE A 193 2.96 19.20 0.56
CA ILE A 193 1.85 19.73 1.34
C ILE A 193 2.28 19.79 2.80
N ASN A 194 2.11 20.96 3.42
CA ASN A 194 2.30 21.13 4.85
C ASN A 194 1.01 20.73 5.58
N THR A 195 1.08 19.71 6.43
CA THR A 195 -0.09 19.13 7.11
C THR A 195 -0.57 19.95 8.31
N THR A 196 0.18 20.96 8.73
CA THR A 196 -0.25 21.89 9.78
C THR A 196 -1.14 22.99 9.21
N SER A 197 -0.76 23.56 8.07
CA SER A 197 -1.57 24.57 7.37
C SER A 197 -2.59 23.98 6.41
N ASN A 198 -2.42 22.71 5.99
CA ASN A 198 -3.16 22.10 4.89
C ASN A 198 -3.04 22.91 3.58
N GLU A 199 -1.82 23.29 3.23
CA GLU A 199 -1.52 24.05 2.01
C GLU A 199 -0.33 23.45 1.25
N VAL A 200 -0.32 23.62 -0.08
CA VAL A 200 0.84 23.25 -0.91
C VAL A 200 1.97 24.25 -0.63
N GLU A 201 3.01 23.79 0.05
CA GLU A 201 4.22 24.58 0.32
C GLU A 201 5.08 24.71 -0.93
N LYS A 202 5.18 23.62 -1.71
CA LYS A 202 6.03 23.59 -2.91
C LYS A 202 5.49 22.64 -3.97
N THR A 203 5.79 22.94 -5.23
CA THR A 203 5.57 22.02 -6.35
C THR A 203 6.89 21.82 -7.08
N LEU A 204 7.43 20.61 -7.00
CA LEU A 204 8.72 20.21 -7.56
C LEU A 204 8.53 19.66 -8.98
N THR A 205 9.48 19.96 -9.86
CA THR A 205 9.55 19.32 -11.19
C THR A 205 10.54 18.17 -11.13
N ILE A 206 10.10 17.00 -11.57
CA ILE A 206 10.90 15.77 -11.65
C ILE A 206 10.94 15.31 -13.14
N GLY A 207 10.94 14.02 -13.44
CA GLY A 207 10.61 13.46 -14.76
C GLY A 207 9.11 13.30 -15.02
N ASP A 208 8.73 12.99 -16.26
CA ASP A 208 7.32 12.77 -16.61
C ASP A 208 6.79 11.46 -16.03
N VAL A 209 5.51 11.47 -15.65
CA VAL A 209 4.75 10.34 -15.10
C VAL A 209 5.41 9.72 -13.84
N PRO A 210 5.59 10.51 -12.74
CA PRO A 210 6.01 9.99 -11.43
C PRO A 210 5.04 8.93 -10.92
N ASN A 211 5.46 7.67 -10.90
CA ASN A 211 4.58 6.55 -10.59
C ASN A 211 4.71 5.98 -9.19
N SER A 212 5.84 6.18 -8.53
CA SER A 212 6.08 5.59 -7.21
C SER A 212 7.09 6.40 -6.41
N MET A 213 6.96 6.32 -5.09
CA MET A 213 7.78 7.06 -4.14
C MET A 213 8.18 6.18 -2.97
N GLN A 214 9.41 6.33 -2.48
CA GLN A 214 9.94 5.60 -1.33
C GLN A 214 10.85 6.47 -0.48
N LEU A 215 10.80 6.31 0.84
CA LEU A 215 11.79 6.91 1.74
C LEU A 215 12.99 5.98 1.89
N ASP A 216 14.19 6.54 1.82
CA ASP A 216 15.38 5.83 2.28
C ASP A 216 15.52 5.87 3.81
N ALA A 217 16.47 5.10 4.34
CA ALA A 217 16.74 5.04 5.78
C ALA A 217 17.21 6.38 6.40
N SER A 218 17.69 7.32 5.57
CA SER A 218 18.03 8.69 6.02
C SER A 218 16.85 9.65 5.93
N GLY A 219 15.71 9.20 5.43
CA GLY A 219 14.51 9.99 5.25
C GLY A 219 14.47 10.79 3.95
N ASN A 220 15.39 10.62 3.01
CA ASN A 220 15.25 11.26 1.70
C ASN A 220 14.17 10.55 0.90
N LEU A 221 13.44 11.32 0.09
CA LEU A 221 12.39 10.80 -0.76
C LEU A 221 12.98 10.48 -2.14
N TRP A 222 12.79 9.24 -2.57
CA TRP A 222 13.08 8.79 -3.92
C TRP A 222 11.79 8.72 -4.73
N VAL A 223 11.81 9.27 -5.93
CA VAL A 223 10.65 9.32 -6.83
C VAL A 223 11.05 8.71 -8.16
N LEU A 224 10.27 7.73 -8.63
CA LEU A 224 10.49 7.10 -9.93
C LEU A 224 9.42 7.58 -10.91
N ALA A 225 9.88 8.18 -12.00
CA ALA A 225 9.07 8.59 -13.14
C ALA A 225 9.28 7.60 -14.29
N SER A 226 8.19 7.15 -14.92
CA SER A 226 8.29 6.23 -16.06
C SER A 226 8.68 6.95 -17.34
N GLY A 227 8.52 8.27 -17.44
CA GLY A 227 8.58 8.98 -18.70
C GLY A 227 7.28 8.80 -19.51
N LYS A 228 7.09 9.66 -20.51
CA LYS A 228 5.95 9.58 -21.43
C LYS A 228 6.13 8.41 -22.38
N PRO A 229 5.14 7.53 -22.54
CA PRO A 229 5.23 6.37 -23.43
C PRO A 229 5.16 6.79 -24.91
N ALA A 230 5.72 5.96 -25.80
CA ALA A 230 5.80 6.25 -27.24
C ALA A 230 4.45 6.63 -27.92
N TYR A 231 3.32 6.11 -27.43
CA TYR A 231 2.01 6.39 -28.04
C TYR A 231 1.56 7.85 -27.88
N THR A 232 2.18 8.64 -27.01
CA THR A 232 1.90 10.07 -26.86
C THR A 232 2.42 10.89 -28.04
N GLY A 233 3.36 10.34 -28.83
CA GLY A 233 4.08 11.06 -29.89
C GLY A 233 5.19 11.99 -29.39
N ASP A 234 5.41 12.04 -28.07
CA ASP A 234 6.46 12.81 -27.38
C ASP A 234 7.06 11.92 -26.29
N GLU A 235 7.75 10.84 -26.69
CA GLU A 235 8.34 9.86 -25.78
C GLU A 235 9.47 10.49 -24.95
N THR A 236 9.43 10.30 -23.64
CA THR A 236 10.48 10.78 -22.74
C THR A 236 11.03 9.65 -21.88
N ALA A 237 12.30 9.77 -21.51
CA ALA A 237 12.97 8.80 -20.65
C ALA A 237 12.36 8.77 -19.24
N GLY A 238 12.41 7.60 -18.60
CA GLY A 238 12.24 7.52 -17.16
C GLY A 238 13.30 8.33 -16.39
N VAL A 239 12.97 8.69 -15.16
CA VAL A 239 13.87 9.44 -14.25
C VAL A 239 13.72 8.91 -12.83
N LEU A 240 14.85 8.61 -12.18
CA LEU A 240 14.90 8.38 -10.74
C LEU A 240 15.42 9.65 -10.05
N SER A 241 14.55 10.31 -9.29
CA SER A 241 14.84 11.55 -8.58
C SER A 241 15.04 11.31 -7.09
N LYS A 242 15.98 12.01 -6.47
CA LYS A 242 16.16 12.09 -5.02
C LYS A 242 15.81 13.49 -4.55
N ILE A 243 14.92 13.58 -3.57
CA ILE A 243 14.48 14.82 -2.92
C ILE A 243 14.94 14.79 -1.46
N ASN A 244 15.58 15.88 -1.05
CA ASN A 244 15.91 16.12 0.35
C ASN A 244 14.66 16.62 1.08
N THR A 245 14.14 15.84 2.02
CA THR A 245 12.89 16.19 2.74
C THR A 245 13.08 17.26 3.80
N VAL A 246 14.32 17.66 4.12
CA VAL A 246 14.58 18.77 5.05
C VAL A 246 14.50 20.12 4.33
N THR A 247 15.00 20.18 3.09
CA THR A 247 15.00 21.40 2.28
C THR A 247 13.86 21.45 1.26
N ASN A 248 13.18 20.32 1.03
CA ASN A 248 12.22 20.12 -0.05
C ASN A 248 12.82 20.49 -1.41
N GLU A 249 14.08 20.12 -1.67
CA GLU A 249 14.79 20.33 -2.94
C GLU A 249 15.14 19.01 -3.62
N VAL A 250 15.19 19.04 -4.97
CA VAL A 250 15.68 17.91 -5.76
C VAL A 250 17.21 17.91 -5.72
N ASP A 251 17.80 16.90 -5.07
CA ASP A 251 19.26 16.76 -4.94
C ASP A 251 19.88 16.10 -6.18
N THR A 252 19.18 15.15 -6.79
CA THR A 252 19.73 14.35 -7.89
C THR A 252 18.62 13.85 -8.80
N ASN A 253 18.90 13.82 -10.11
CA ASN A 253 18.11 13.13 -11.12
C ASN A 253 19.03 12.17 -11.88
N ILE A 254 18.63 10.90 -11.95
CA ILE A 254 19.31 9.86 -12.71
C ILE A 254 18.38 9.48 -13.86
N GLN A 255 18.77 9.82 -15.08
CA GLN A 255 17.96 9.59 -16.28
C GLN A 255 18.19 8.18 -16.83
N PHE A 256 17.12 7.55 -17.29
CA PHE A 256 17.15 6.32 -18.07
C PHE A 256 17.37 6.61 -19.56
N GLU A 257 17.48 5.56 -20.37
CA GLU A 257 17.42 5.71 -21.83
C GLU A 257 16.01 6.15 -22.26
N THR A 258 15.89 6.84 -23.39
CA THR A 258 14.63 7.45 -23.86
C THR A 258 13.44 6.49 -23.91
N THR A 259 13.68 5.22 -24.23
CA THR A 259 12.64 4.18 -24.38
C THR A 259 12.48 3.31 -23.13
N GLN A 260 13.12 3.66 -22.02
CA GLN A 260 13.05 2.92 -20.77
C GLN A 260 12.02 3.55 -19.83
N HIS A 261 10.99 2.77 -19.54
CA HIS A 261 9.86 3.16 -18.70
C HIS A 261 9.81 2.32 -17.42
N PRO A 262 10.54 2.71 -16.36
CA PRO A 262 10.60 1.96 -15.11
C PRO A 262 9.35 2.21 -14.24
N GLY A 263 9.03 1.25 -13.36
CA GLY A 263 7.87 1.32 -12.46
C GLY A 263 8.07 0.63 -11.12
N SER A 264 7.11 0.83 -10.21
CA SER A 264 7.02 0.14 -8.90
C SER A 264 8.29 0.25 -8.04
N LEU A 265 8.71 1.47 -7.73
CA LEU A 265 9.84 1.73 -6.85
C LEU A 265 9.58 1.20 -5.44
N ASN A 266 10.54 0.44 -4.92
CA ASN A 266 10.56 -0.15 -3.60
C ASN A 266 11.90 0.14 -2.91
N PHE A 267 11.88 0.18 -1.58
CA PHE A 267 13.10 0.30 -0.76
C PHE A 267 13.13 -0.84 0.25
N ASP A 268 14.19 -1.64 0.24
CA ASP A 268 14.39 -2.70 1.24
C ASP A 268 15.88 -2.91 1.49
N ARG A 269 16.23 -3.12 2.77
CA ARG A 269 17.61 -3.46 3.20
C ARG A 269 18.71 -2.55 2.62
N GLY A 270 18.43 -1.25 2.48
CA GLY A 270 19.41 -0.25 2.03
C GLY A 270 19.57 -0.12 0.52
N ALA A 271 18.71 -0.76 -0.28
CA ALA A 271 18.72 -0.64 -1.73
C ALA A 271 17.33 -0.32 -2.28
N LEU A 272 17.30 0.31 -3.44
CA LEU A 272 16.08 0.51 -4.22
C LEU A 272 15.89 -0.65 -5.19
N TYR A 273 14.64 -1.01 -5.43
CA TYR A 273 14.24 -1.99 -6.43
C TYR A 273 13.15 -1.41 -7.30
N TYR A 274 13.19 -1.67 -8.61
CA TYR A 274 12.15 -1.24 -9.54
C TYR A 274 12.03 -2.20 -10.73
N ILE A 275 10.89 -2.17 -11.39
CA ILE A 275 10.64 -2.93 -12.62
C ILE A 275 11.16 -2.12 -13.80
N LEU A 276 11.81 -2.80 -14.75
CA LEU A 276 12.10 -2.27 -16.08
C LEU A 276 11.91 -3.38 -17.12
N GLY A 277 10.85 -3.29 -17.90
CA GLY A 277 10.46 -4.38 -18.81
C GLY A 277 10.07 -5.63 -18.02
N ASP A 278 10.68 -6.76 -18.35
CA ASP A 278 10.47 -8.06 -17.69
C ASP A 278 11.43 -8.31 -16.53
N LYS A 279 12.13 -7.27 -16.05
CA LYS A 279 13.21 -7.38 -15.06
C LYS A 279 12.90 -6.58 -13.81
N VAL A 280 13.37 -7.11 -12.68
CA VAL A 280 13.52 -6.38 -11.43
C VAL A 280 14.98 -5.99 -11.29
N LEU A 281 15.24 -4.69 -11.24
CA LEU A 281 16.58 -4.13 -11.09
C LEU A 281 16.81 -3.62 -9.66
N GLN A 282 18.07 -3.67 -9.21
CA GLN A 282 18.50 -3.10 -7.94
C GLN A 282 19.39 -1.88 -8.15
N GLN A 283 19.14 -0.84 -7.36
CA GLN A 283 19.86 0.42 -7.39
C GLN A 283 20.43 0.76 -6.01
N SER A 284 21.74 1.02 -5.98
CA SER A 284 22.41 1.56 -4.80
C SER A 284 22.05 3.03 -4.58
N LEU A 285 21.79 3.40 -3.33
CA LEU A 285 21.54 4.78 -2.91
C LEU A 285 22.74 5.72 -3.10
N SER A 286 23.96 5.18 -3.15
CA SER A 286 25.19 5.96 -3.30
C SER A 286 25.61 6.14 -4.76
N SER A 287 24.95 5.45 -5.69
CA SER A 287 25.31 5.55 -7.10
C SER A 287 24.71 6.79 -7.72
N THR A 288 25.52 7.51 -8.50
CA THR A 288 25.09 8.68 -9.27
C THR A 288 24.64 8.32 -10.69
N THR A 289 24.74 7.04 -11.05
CA THR A 289 24.28 6.47 -12.33
C THR A 289 23.40 5.24 -12.09
N LEU A 290 22.67 4.82 -13.12
CA LEU A 290 21.84 3.62 -13.04
C LEU A 290 22.71 2.36 -12.91
N SER A 291 22.44 1.60 -11.85
CA SER A 291 22.92 0.24 -11.68
C SER A 291 21.94 -0.67 -12.41
N MET A 292 22.30 -1.17 -13.59
CA MET A 292 21.48 -2.13 -14.35
C MET A 292 21.58 -3.55 -13.78
N GLU A 293 21.74 -3.69 -12.47
CA GLU A 293 21.89 -4.97 -11.79
C GLU A 293 20.55 -5.70 -11.76
N THR A 294 20.46 -6.79 -12.53
CA THR A 294 19.24 -7.61 -12.60
C THR A 294 19.18 -8.57 -11.41
N VAL A 295 18.15 -8.42 -10.59
CA VAL A 295 17.88 -9.28 -9.44
C VAL A 295 17.09 -10.50 -9.89
N LEU A 296 16.03 -10.26 -10.66
CA LEU A 296 15.10 -11.24 -11.19
C LEU A 296 14.71 -10.83 -12.63
N GLU A 297 14.39 -11.81 -13.50
CA GLU A 297 13.90 -11.56 -14.86
C GLU A 297 12.87 -12.60 -15.33
N GLY A 298 12.10 -12.25 -16.37
CA GLY A 298 11.14 -13.15 -17.02
C GLY A 298 9.73 -13.10 -16.44
N PHE A 299 9.29 -11.95 -15.93
CA PHE A 299 7.92 -11.77 -15.38
C PHE A 299 7.20 -10.59 -16.04
N GLY A 300 5.86 -10.63 -15.99
CA GLY A 300 5.00 -9.52 -16.40
C GLY A 300 4.23 -8.98 -15.20
N PHE A 301 4.93 -8.44 -14.20
CA PHE A 301 4.26 -7.94 -13.00
C PHE A 301 3.40 -6.72 -13.31
N TYR A 302 2.17 -6.72 -12.77
CA TYR A 302 1.30 -5.56 -12.76
C TYR A 302 1.75 -4.55 -11.69
N THR A 303 2.11 -5.05 -10.50
CA THR A 303 2.86 -4.29 -9.50
C THR A 303 3.79 -5.20 -8.71
N MET A 304 4.68 -4.61 -7.92
CA MET A 304 5.49 -5.35 -6.96
C MET A 304 5.69 -4.58 -5.67
N VAL A 305 5.88 -5.34 -4.59
CA VAL A 305 6.39 -4.83 -3.32
C VAL A 305 7.60 -5.64 -2.89
N VAL A 306 8.64 -4.99 -2.38
CA VAL A 306 9.78 -5.66 -1.74
C VAL A 306 9.72 -5.39 -0.25
N ASN A 307 9.74 -6.46 0.54
CA ASN A 307 9.67 -6.36 1.99
C ASN A 307 10.49 -7.48 2.62
N ASN A 308 11.43 -7.13 3.50
CA ASN A 308 12.23 -8.07 4.29
C ASN A 308 12.97 -9.12 3.44
N GLY A 309 13.57 -8.69 2.32
CA GLY A 309 14.32 -9.54 1.40
C GLY A 309 13.46 -10.48 0.56
N ARG A 310 12.15 -10.29 0.54
CA ARG A 310 11.22 -10.99 -0.36
C ARG A 310 10.60 -10.00 -1.32
N LEU A 311 10.38 -10.46 -2.55
CA LEU A 311 9.61 -9.73 -3.54
C LEU A 311 8.24 -10.38 -3.70
N TYR A 312 7.21 -9.55 -3.72
CA TYR A 312 5.80 -9.89 -3.86
C TYR A 312 5.32 -9.27 -5.17
N GLY A 313 5.32 -10.05 -6.24
CA GLY A 313 4.94 -9.60 -7.58
C GLY A 313 3.54 -10.08 -7.94
N THR A 314 2.68 -9.17 -8.37
CA THR A 314 1.32 -9.51 -8.81
C THR A 314 1.25 -9.59 -10.33
N ASP A 315 0.39 -10.46 -10.85
CA ASP A 315 0.11 -10.60 -12.28
C ASP A 315 -1.42 -10.58 -12.49
N ALA A 316 -1.88 -9.66 -13.34
CA ALA A 316 -3.29 -9.50 -13.68
C ALA A 316 -3.78 -10.51 -14.74
N GLY A 317 -2.87 -11.22 -15.41
CA GLY A 317 -3.16 -12.18 -16.46
C GLY A 317 -3.87 -11.54 -17.64
N ASP A 318 -5.14 -11.88 -17.82
CA ASP A 318 -6.00 -11.40 -18.91
C ASP A 318 -6.89 -10.20 -18.51
N TYR A 319 -6.68 -9.64 -17.31
CA TYR A 319 -7.48 -8.55 -16.72
C TYR A 319 -8.96 -8.89 -16.49
N ALA A 320 -9.34 -10.17 -16.56
CA ALA A 320 -10.72 -10.63 -16.42
C ALA A 320 -10.85 -11.80 -15.43
N SER A 321 -9.91 -12.73 -15.50
CA SER A 321 -9.75 -13.87 -14.60
C SER A 321 -9.04 -13.45 -13.32
N LYS A 322 -9.08 -14.34 -12.32
CA LYS A 322 -8.29 -14.16 -11.09
C LYS A 322 -6.80 -14.07 -11.42
N GLY A 323 -6.13 -13.09 -10.84
CA GLY A 323 -4.69 -12.89 -10.96
C GLY A 323 -3.90 -13.75 -9.98
N THR A 324 -2.59 -13.54 -9.97
CA THR A 324 -1.64 -14.28 -9.13
C THR A 324 -0.77 -13.33 -8.31
N LEU A 325 -0.47 -13.69 -7.06
CA LEU A 325 0.62 -13.14 -6.28
C LEU A 325 1.75 -14.19 -6.24
N THR A 326 2.92 -13.86 -6.78
CA THR A 326 4.11 -14.73 -6.68
C THR A 326 5.13 -14.12 -5.72
N ILE A 327 5.63 -14.93 -4.80
CA ILE A 327 6.58 -14.51 -3.77
C ILE A 327 7.94 -15.11 -4.09
N TYR A 328 8.97 -14.26 -4.12
CA TYR A 328 10.35 -14.67 -4.38
C TYR A 328 11.23 -14.35 -3.19
N ASP A 329 12.17 -15.24 -2.88
CA ASP A 329 13.28 -14.92 -1.99
C ASP A 329 14.39 -14.23 -2.80
N LEU A 330 14.76 -13.00 -2.44
CA LEU A 330 15.73 -12.23 -3.24
C LEU A 330 17.17 -12.71 -3.12
N ASN A 331 17.50 -13.48 -2.08
CA ASN A 331 18.85 -14.03 -1.92
C ASN A 331 19.06 -15.25 -2.83
N THR A 332 18.10 -16.17 -2.82
CA THR A 332 18.14 -17.40 -3.62
C THR A 332 17.63 -17.20 -5.04
N LYS A 333 16.86 -16.13 -5.27
CA LYS A 333 16.17 -15.80 -6.53
C LYS A 333 15.12 -16.82 -6.95
N LEU A 334 14.67 -17.65 -6.02
CA LEU A 334 13.67 -18.70 -6.27
C LEU A 334 12.29 -18.23 -5.82
N ALA A 335 11.27 -18.67 -6.58
CA ALA A 335 9.90 -18.54 -6.15
C ALA A 335 9.69 -19.41 -4.89
N ILE A 336 9.12 -18.79 -3.86
CA ILE A 336 8.66 -19.45 -2.63
C ILE A 336 7.28 -20.06 -2.88
N ASP A 337 6.35 -19.26 -3.44
CA ASP A 337 4.98 -19.68 -3.71
C ASP A 337 4.33 -18.80 -4.79
N ALA A 338 3.25 -19.29 -5.39
CA ALA A 338 2.40 -18.58 -6.33
C ALA A 338 0.92 -18.82 -5.99
N LEU A 339 0.23 -17.76 -5.58
CA LEU A 339 -1.08 -17.82 -4.94
C LEU A 339 -2.13 -17.12 -5.80
N THR A 340 -3.26 -17.77 -6.04
CA THR A 340 -4.39 -17.17 -6.78
C THR A 340 -5.14 -16.16 -5.91
N VAL A 341 -5.19 -14.92 -6.37
CA VAL A 341 -5.85 -13.78 -5.70
C VAL A 341 -7.09 -13.31 -6.50
N GLY A 342 -7.58 -12.10 -6.24
CA GLY A 342 -8.71 -11.52 -6.96
C GLY A 342 -8.35 -11.09 -8.39
N ILE A 343 -9.30 -10.43 -9.04
CA ILE A 343 -9.16 -9.95 -10.43
C ILE A 343 -8.39 -8.62 -10.43
N VAL A 344 -7.34 -8.51 -11.24
CA VAL A 344 -6.45 -7.34 -11.33
C VAL A 344 -5.87 -6.94 -9.95
N PRO A 345 -4.96 -7.76 -9.38
CA PRO A 345 -4.29 -7.48 -8.11
C PRO A 345 -3.33 -6.29 -8.21
N GLY A 346 -3.80 -5.09 -7.85
CA GLY A 346 -3.12 -3.81 -8.04
C GLY A 346 -2.26 -3.32 -6.89
N GLY A 347 -2.33 -3.93 -5.70
CA GLY A 347 -1.54 -3.53 -4.54
C GLY A 347 -1.28 -4.67 -3.57
N VAL A 348 -0.14 -4.61 -2.87
CA VAL A 348 0.27 -5.58 -1.84
C VAL A 348 0.59 -4.83 -0.56
N TYR A 349 0.05 -5.29 0.56
CA TYR A 349 0.14 -4.66 1.87
C TYR A 349 0.35 -5.73 2.95
N PHE A 350 0.77 -5.30 4.14
CA PHE A 350 1.11 -6.22 5.24
C PHE A 350 0.39 -5.80 6.51
N ASN A 351 -0.13 -6.79 7.23
CA ASN A 351 -0.56 -6.67 8.62
C ASN A 351 0.53 -7.19 9.55
#